data_AF-A0A925RE15-F1
#
_entry.id   AF-A0A925RE15-F1
#
_cell.length_a   1.000
_cell.length_b   1.000
_cell.length_c   1.000
_cell.angle_alpha   90.00
_cell.angle_beta   90.00
_cell.angle_gamma   90.00
#
_symmetry.space_group_name_H-M   'P 1'
#
loop_
_entity.id
_entity.type
_entity.pdbx_description
1 polymer ?
#
loop_
_entity_poly.entity_id
_entity_poly.type
_entity_poly.pdbx_seq_one_letter_code
_entity_poly.pdbx_strand_id
1 'polypeptide(L)'
;MKVWPVLKWMFFFALATAIAVSVGGVWLWKNSDRLIRQQALQTFDKAAPGLKLQIDGIQLISSSSLRVTGLEIRDRQSNRPILRAKEATATVDETQLMEQQNLIVRSIRVSGVEVLLKRSEDGRWNWQDYQFHP
;
A
#
# COMPACT_ATOMS: atom_id res chain seq x y z
N MET A 1 -10.61 -14.29 17.51
CA MET A 1 -9.89 -14.43 16.21
C MET A 1 -9.05 -13.18 16.00
N LYS A 2 -7.76 -13.30 15.68
CA LYS A 2 -6.81 -12.17 15.61
C LYS A 2 -7.06 -11.41 14.30
N VAL A 3 -7.68 -10.23 14.39
CA VAL A 3 -8.03 -9.31 13.27
C VAL A 3 -6.79 -8.54 12.77
N TRP A 4 -5.82 -8.36 13.69
CA TRP A 4 -4.59 -7.60 13.51
C TRP A 4 -3.64 -8.11 12.40
N PRO A 5 -3.46 -9.42 12.17
CA PRO A 5 -2.57 -9.94 11.14
C PRO A 5 -3.08 -9.58 9.74
N VAL A 6 -4.37 -9.78 9.46
CA VAL A 6 -4.94 -9.54 8.11
C VAL A 6 -4.90 -8.06 7.77
N LEU A 7 -5.26 -7.20 8.72
CA LEU A 7 -5.14 -5.75 8.57
C LEU A 7 -3.70 -5.28 8.41
N LYS A 8 -2.76 -5.87 9.17
CA LYS A 8 -1.32 -5.63 8.99
C LYS A 8 -0.86 -6.03 7.58
N TRP A 9 -1.31 -7.17 7.07
CA TRP A 9 -0.94 -7.64 5.74
C TRP A 9 -1.53 -6.77 4.64
N MET A 10 -2.80 -6.35 4.74
CA MET A 10 -3.40 -5.39 3.81
C MET A 10 -2.58 -4.09 3.74
N PHE A 11 -2.17 -3.58 4.90
CA PHE A 11 -1.34 -2.37 4.98
C PHE A 11 0.07 -2.56 4.45
N PHE A 12 0.69 -3.69 4.82
CA PHE A 12 2.03 -4.04 4.42
C PHE A 12 2.09 -4.25 2.91
N PHE A 13 1.14 -4.96 2.29
CA PHE A 13 1.10 -5.13 0.84
C PHE A 13 0.80 -3.82 0.11
N ALA A 14 -0.18 -3.02 0.58
CA ALA A 14 -0.50 -1.74 -0.04
C ALA A 14 0.70 -0.79 -0.04
N LEU A 15 1.51 -0.80 1.03
CA LEU A 15 2.65 0.09 1.13
C LEU A 15 3.93 -0.51 0.53
N ALA A 16 4.21 -1.80 0.69
CA ALA A 16 5.33 -2.47 0.05
C ALA A 16 5.26 -2.35 -1.49
N THR A 17 4.05 -2.48 -2.06
CA THR A 17 3.83 -2.28 -3.50
C THR A 17 4.01 -0.83 -3.95
N ALA A 18 3.68 0.15 -3.10
CA ALA A 18 3.98 1.56 -3.37
C ALA A 18 5.51 1.86 -3.30
N ILE A 19 6.24 1.18 -2.42
CA ILE A 19 7.67 1.44 -2.22
C ILE A 19 8.53 0.74 -3.27
N ALA A 20 8.25 -0.52 -3.60
CA ALA A 20 9.03 -1.37 -4.54
C ALA A 20 9.36 -0.69 -5.88
N VAL A 21 8.57 0.30 -6.30
CA VAL A 21 8.71 1.01 -7.58
C VAL A 21 9.61 2.25 -7.51
N SER A 22 9.91 2.76 -6.30
CA SER A 22 10.62 4.04 -6.10
C SER A 22 12.14 3.95 -6.35
N VAL A 23 12.68 2.74 -6.50
CA VAL A 23 14.13 2.46 -6.48
C VAL A 23 14.73 2.16 -7.86
N GLY A 24 13.89 2.07 -8.90
CA GLY A 24 14.36 1.92 -10.28
C GLY A 24 15.14 3.11 -10.88
N GLY A 25 15.40 4.16 -10.09
CA GLY A 25 16.42 5.15 -10.43
C GLY A 25 16.05 6.57 -10.04
N VAL A 26 17.06 7.27 -9.52
CA VAL A 26 17.18 8.75 -9.45
C VAL A 26 16.82 9.44 -10.79
N TRP A 27 16.74 8.66 -11.89
CA TRP A 27 16.37 9.08 -13.24
C TRP A 27 14.86 9.34 -13.46
N LEU A 28 13.97 8.83 -12.61
CA LEU A 28 12.52 9.00 -12.73
C LEU A 28 12.00 10.34 -12.12
N TRP A 29 12.88 11.19 -11.61
CA TRP A 29 12.53 12.21 -10.61
C TRP A 29 11.63 13.39 -11.04
N LYS A 30 11.32 13.58 -12.33
CA LYS A 30 10.56 14.76 -12.81
C LYS A 30 9.24 14.50 -13.53
N ASN A 31 8.90 13.24 -13.87
CA ASN A 31 7.66 12.92 -14.59
C ASN A 31 6.97 11.61 -14.13
N SER A 32 7.41 11.03 -13.00
CA SER A 32 7.16 9.61 -12.71
C SER A 32 6.13 9.32 -11.64
N ASP A 33 5.52 10.32 -11.02
CA ASP A 33 4.45 10.09 -10.04
C ASP A 33 3.32 9.26 -10.64
N ARG A 34 2.98 9.50 -11.92
CA ARG A 34 1.97 8.72 -12.64
C ARG A 34 2.41 7.28 -12.89
N LEU A 35 3.69 7.06 -13.23
CA LEU A 35 4.24 5.72 -13.50
C LEU A 35 4.38 4.91 -12.21
N ILE A 36 4.89 5.53 -11.14
CA ILE A 36 5.01 4.94 -9.81
C ILE A 36 3.63 4.57 -9.29
N ARG A 37 2.65 5.48 -9.41
CA ARG A 37 1.26 5.20 -9.06
C ARG A 37 0.67 4.05 -9.89
N GLN A 38 0.82 4.05 -11.21
CA GLN A 38 0.28 2.99 -12.06
C GLN A 38 0.88 1.62 -11.73
N GLN A 39 2.19 1.54 -11.53
CA GLN A 39 2.86 0.29 -11.19
C GLN A 39 2.51 -0.20 -9.77
N ALA A 40 2.38 0.72 -8.80
CA ALA A 40 1.91 0.39 -7.46
C ALA A 40 0.49 -0.20 -7.51
N LEU A 41 -0.41 0.43 -8.27
CA LEU A 41 -1.76 -0.07 -8.50
C LEU A 41 -1.76 -1.44 -9.19
N GLN A 42 -0.94 -1.65 -10.23
CA GLN A 42 -0.84 -2.93 -10.93
C GLN A 42 -0.30 -4.05 -10.02
N THR A 43 0.69 -3.75 -9.19
CA THR A 43 1.26 -4.74 -8.26
C THR A 43 0.25 -5.08 -7.18
N PHE A 44 -0.46 -4.09 -6.64
CA PHE A 44 -1.55 -4.32 -5.70
C PHE A 44 -2.68 -5.16 -6.32
N ASP A 45 -3.04 -4.88 -7.57
CA ASP A 45 -4.08 -5.63 -8.28
C ASP A 45 -3.72 -7.11 -8.48
N LYS A 46 -2.42 -7.41 -8.65
CA LYS A 46 -1.94 -8.80 -8.69
C LYS A 46 -2.00 -9.46 -7.31
N ALA A 47 -1.57 -8.74 -6.27
CA ALA A 47 -1.56 -9.25 -4.90
C ALA A 47 -2.98 -9.46 -4.34
N ALA A 48 -3.91 -8.55 -4.64
CA ALA A 48 -5.27 -8.55 -4.09
C ALA A 48 -6.31 -8.23 -5.17
N PRO A 49 -6.62 -9.17 -6.08
CA PRO A 49 -7.47 -8.93 -7.24
C PRO A 49 -8.94 -8.61 -6.89
N GLY A 50 -9.41 -9.02 -5.71
CA GLY A 50 -10.74 -8.67 -5.19
C GLY A 50 -10.82 -7.25 -4.61
N LEU A 51 -9.68 -6.57 -4.49
CA LEU A 51 -9.55 -5.25 -3.90
C LEU A 51 -9.11 -4.22 -4.94
N LYS A 52 -9.34 -2.97 -4.63
CA LYS A 52 -8.90 -1.83 -5.42
C LYS A 52 -8.21 -0.84 -4.50
N LEU A 53 -6.96 -0.54 -4.80
CA LEU A 53 -6.22 0.53 -4.14
C LEU A 53 -6.52 1.87 -4.82
N GLN A 54 -6.77 2.89 -4.01
CA GLN A 54 -6.82 4.28 -4.42
C GLN A 54 -5.81 5.05 -3.59
N ILE A 55 -5.12 5.97 -4.26
CA ILE A 55 -4.08 6.83 -3.69
C ILE A 55 -4.31 8.21 -4.27
N ASP A 56 -4.41 9.22 -3.43
CA ASP A 56 -4.56 10.61 -3.87
C ASP A 56 -3.22 11.20 -4.31
N GLY A 57 -2.15 10.92 -3.55
CA GLY A 57 -0.83 11.47 -3.82
C GLY A 57 0.30 10.57 -3.34
N ILE A 58 1.42 10.65 -4.06
CA ILE A 58 2.69 10.05 -3.68
C ILE A 58 3.73 11.18 -3.74
N GLN A 59 4.49 11.36 -2.67
CA GLN A 59 5.48 12.43 -2.55
C GLN A 59 6.75 11.87 -1.95
N LEU A 60 7.89 12.23 -2.52
CA LEU A 60 9.18 11.95 -1.91
C LEU A 60 9.49 13.04 -0.88
N ILE A 61 9.59 12.68 0.40
CA ILE A 61 9.93 13.64 1.47
C ILE A 61 11.46 13.79 1.59
N SER A 62 12.20 12.71 1.31
CA SER A 62 13.67 12.70 1.33
C SER A 62 14.22 11.65 0.36
N SER A 63 15.55 11.59 0.17
CA SER A 63 16.22 10.56 -0.66
C SER A 63 15.78 9.13 -0.33
N SER A 64 15.38 8.87 0.92
CA SER A 64 15.06 7.54 1.45
C SER A 64 13.66 7.43 2.04
N SER A 65 12.80 8.45 1.89
CA SER A 65 11.44 8.43 2.46
C SER A 65 10.36 8.88 1.50
N LEU A 66 9.31 8.08 1.42
CA LEU A 66 8.15 8.29 0.56
C LEU A 66 6.89 8.45 1.42
N ARG A 67 6.14 9.50 1.14
CA ARG A 67 4.80 9.75 1.66
C ARG A 67 3.76 9.34 0.65
N VAL A 68 2.72 8.66 1.12
CA VAL A 68 1.51 8.37 0.37
C VAL A 68 0.35 8.97 1.15
N THR A 69 -0.51 9.74 0.47
CA THR A 69 -1.66 10.40 1.07
C THR A 69 -2.96 9.88 0.48
N GLY A 70 -4.01 9.84 1.30
CA GLY A 70 -5.35 9.43 0.86
C GLY A 70 -5.38 7.99 0.38
N LEU A 71 -4.84 7.07 1.19
CA LEU A 71 -4.89 5.64 0.86
C LEU A 71 -6.29 5.12 1.17
N GLU A 72 -6.94 4.55 0.15
CA GLU A 72 -8.22 3.88 0.31
C GLU A 72 -8.18 2.52 -0.36
N ILE A 73 -8.47 1.46 0.40
CA ILE A 73 -8.67 0.13 -0.13
C ILE A 73 -10.17 -0.12 -0.18
N ARG A 74 -10.65 -0.45 -1.38
CA ARG A 74 -12.06 -0.65 -1.68
C ARG A 74 -12.29 -2.07 -2.13
N ASP A 75 -13.47 -2.56 -1.80
CA ASP A 75 -14.02 -3.75 -2.40
C ASP A 75 -14.23 -3.51 -3.90
N ARG A 76 -13.71 -4.38 -4.77
CA ARG A 76 -13.78 -4.15 -6.22
C ARG A 76 -15.20 -4.27 -6.76
N GLN A 77 -16.02 -5.16 -6.21
CA GLN A 77 -17.38 -5.43 -6.70
C GLN A 77 -18.36 -4.33 -6.30
N SER A 78 -18.33 -3.93 -5.03
CA SER A 78 -19.27 -2.95 -4.46
C SER A 78 -18.72 -1.52 -4.45
N ASN A 79 -17.44 -1.33 -4.77
CA ASN A 79 -16.71 -0.06 -4.70
C ASN A 79 -16.80 0.59 -3.31
N ARG A 80 -17.00 -0.19 -2.24
CA ARG A 80 -17.10 0.33 -0.87
C ARG A 80 -15.72 0.36 -0.20
N PRO A 81 -15.40 1.42 0.56
CA PRO A 81 -14.17 1.46 1.36
C PRO A 81 -14.21 0.38 2.44
N ILE A 82 -13.12 -0.38 2.55
CA ILE A 82 -12.88 -1.35 3.62
C ILE A 82 -11.83 -0.80 4.58
N LEU A 83 -10.86 -0.07 4.05
CA LEU A 83 -9.79 0.53 4.80
C LEU A 83 -9.45 1.89 4.21
N ARG A 84 -9.22 2.85 5.09
CA ARG A 84 -8.73 4.18 4.76
C ARG A 84 -7.55 4.51 5.64
N ALA A 85 -6.59 5.25 5.09
CA ALA A 85 -5.62 5.96 5.89
C ALA A 85 -5.36 7.33 5.30
N LYS A 86 -5.25 8.30 6.20
CA LYS A 86 -4.91 9.67 5.83
C LYS A 86 -3.52 9.73 5.18
N GLU A 87 -2.56 9.05 5.78
CA GLU A 87 -1.17 9.06 5.32
C GLU A 87 -0.45 7.76 5.69
N ALA A 88 0.43 7.32 4.79
CA ALA A 88 1.44 6.32 5.06
C ALA A 88 2.81 6.85 4.63
N THR A 89 3.81 6.74 5.51
CA THR A 89 5.20 7.06 5.23
C THR A 89 6.02 5.80 5.28
N ALA A 90 6.81 5.59 4.25
CA ALA A 90 7.75 4.50 4.14
C ALA A 90 9.17 5.01 4.12
N THR A 91 10.04 4.35 4.87
CA THR A 91 11.48 4.65 4.89
C THR A 91 12.23 3.43 4.37
N VAL A 92 13.10 3.64 3.39
CA VAL A 92 13.98 2.61 2.84
C VAL A 92 15.39 2.73 3.42
N ASP A 93 16.11 1.61 3.42
CA ASP A 93 17.52 1.59 3.79
C ASP A 93 18.36 2.22 2.67
N GLU A 94 18.92 3.41 2.94
CA GLU A 94 19.69 4.20 1.98
C GLU A 94 20.99 3.52 1.56
N THR A 95 21.63 2.78 2.47
CA THR A 95 22.89 2.09 2.19
C THR A 95 22.66 0.92 1.22
N GLN A 96 21.66 0.10 1.50
CA GLN A 96 21.25 -1.01 0.61
C GLN A 96 20.79 -0.52 -0.76
N LEU A 97 20.10 0.62 -0.78
CA LEU A 97 19.63 1.27 -1.98
C LEU A 97 20.80 1.74 -2.87
N MET A 98 21.79 2.41 -2.27
CA MET A 98 22.90 2.99 -3.02
C MET A 98 23.94 1.95 -3.45
N GLU A 99 24.21 0.94 -2.61
CA GLU A 99 25.28 -0.04 -2.87
C GLU A 99 24.81 -1.24 -3.69
N GLN A 100 23.58 -1.70 -3.49
CA GLN A 100 23.10 -2.96 -4.06
C GLN A 100 21.89 -2.78 -4.97
N GLN A 101 21.36 -1.56 -5.11
CA GLN A 101 20.06 -1.29 -5.75
C GLN A 101 18.93 -2.16 -5.14
N ASN A 102 19.15 -2.66 -3.93
CA ASN A 102 18.21 -3.51 -3.21
C ASN A 102 17.30 -2.63 -2.37
N LEU A 103 16.03 -2.69 -2.68
CA LEU A 103 15.02 -1.99 -1.89
C LEU A 103 14.72 -2.80 -0.63
N ILE A 104 15.26 -2.34 0.50
CA ILE A 104 14.86 -2.82 1.82
C ILE A 104 13.99 -1.77 2.48
N VAL A 105 12.69 -2.08 2.63
CA VAL A 105 11.78 -1.26 3.45
C VAL A 105 12.17 -1.43 4.90
N ARG A 106 12.75 -0.38 5.49
CA ARG A 106 13.18 -0.38 6.88
C ARG A 106 12.00 -0.21 7.82
N SER A 107 11.09 0.71 7.49
CA SER A 107 9.91 0.94 8.31
C SER A 107 8.74 1.49 7.52
N ILE A 108 7.55 1.19 8.02
CA ILE A 108 6.27 1.63 7.52
C ILE A 108 5.55 2.30 8.69
N ARG A 109 5.26 3.59 8.56
CA ARG A 109 4.41 4.33 9.50
C ARG A 109 3.11 4.70 8.81
N VAL A 110 2.01 4.44 9.47
CA VAL A 110 0.68 4.71 8.95
C VAL A 110 -0.08 5.51 9.98
N SER A 111 -0.81 6.53 9.53
CA SER A 111 -1.58 7.42 10.41
C SER A 111 -3.02 7.60 9.93
N GLY A 112 -3.93 7.83 10.88
CA GLY A 112 -5.35 8.04 10.61
C GLY A 112 -6.00 6.82 9.94
N VAL A 113 -5.72 5.61 10.43
CA VAL A 113 -6.28 4.37 9.89
C VAL A 113 -7.71 4.20 10.35
N GLU A 114 -8.61 4.04 9.40
CA GLU A 114 -10.01 3.67 9.61
C GLU A 114 -10.28 2.34 8.90
N VAL A 115 -10.95 1.42 9.60
CA VAL A 115 -11.31 0.12 9.05
C VAL A 115 -12.82 -0.05 9.16
N LEU A 116 -13.46 -0.32 8.03
CA LEU A 116 -14.88 -0.59 7.96
C LEU A 116 -15.10 -2.11 8.00
N LEU A 117 -15.45 -2.59 9.18
CA LEU A 117 -15.79 -3.98 9.44
C LEU A 117 -17.31 -4.16 9.37
N LYS A 118 -17.77 -4.98 8.43
CA LYS A 118 -19.17 -5.40 8.37
C LYS A 118 -19.25 -6.89 8.67
N ARG A 119 -20.11 -7.25 9.62
CA ARG A 119 -20.46 -8.64 9.90
C ARG A 119 -21.71 -9.02 9.09
N SER A 120 -21.64 -10.15 8.41
CA SER A 120 -22.73 -10.77 7.67
C SER A 120 -23.58 -11.64 8.59
N GLU A 121 -24.79 -12.00 8.14
CA GLU A 121 -25.74 -12.82 8.91
C GLU A 121 -25.22 -14.23 9.20
N ASP A 122 -24.36 -14.75 8.32
CA ASP A 122 -23.61 -16.01 8.50
C ASP A 122 -22.48 -15.91 9.56
N GLY A 123 -22.34 -14.75 10.20
CA GLY A 123 -21.35 -14.48 11.22
C GLY A 123 -19.96 -14.15 10.68
N ARG A 124 -19.74 -14.19 9.36
CA ARG A 124 -18.47 -13.84 8.70
C ARG A 124 -18.30 -12.33 8.62
N TRP A 125 -17.07 -11.87 8.52
CA TRP A 125 -16.72 -10.48 8.28
C TRP A 125 -16.37 -10.25 6.81
N ASN A 126 -16.67 -9.05 6.31
CA ASN A 126 -16.35 -8.64 4.93
C ASN A 126 -14.88 -8.86 4.53
N TRP A 127 -13.93 -8.71 5.47
CA TRP A 127 -12.51 -8.94 5.16
C TRP A 127 -12.15 -10.41 4.91
N GLN A 128 -12.99 -11.36 5.31
CA GLN A 128 -12.77 -12.79 5.13
C GLN A 128 -13.03 -13.28 3.70
N ASP A 129 -13.65 -12.43 2.87
CA ASP A 129 -13.93 -12.74 1.47
C ASP A 129 -12.73 -12.40 0.55
N TYR A 130 -11.65 -11.82 1.08
CA TYR A 130 -10.49 -11.39 0.30
C TYR A 130 -9.33 -12.39 0.33
N GLN A 131 -8.77 -12.66 -0.85
CA GLN A 131 -7.56 -13.44 -1.03
C GLN A 131 -6.37 -12.52 -1.28
N PHE A 132 -5.23 -12.87 -0.67
CA PHE A 132 -3.96 -12.17 -0.83
C PHE A 132 -2.91 -13.14 -1.37
N HIS A 133 -2.24 -12.73 -2.44
CA HIS A 133 -1.15 -13.46 -3.06
C HIS A 133 0.16 -12.75 -2.69
N PRO A 134 1.17 -13.50 -2.20
CA PRO A 134 2.48 -12.95 -1.88
C PRO A 134 3.27 -12.52 -3.12
#